data_AF-A0A7R9M9X1-F1
#
_entry.id   AF-A0A7R9M9X1-F1
#
_cell.length_a   1.000
_cell.length_b   1.000
_cell.length_c   1.000
_cell.angle_alpha   90.00
_cell.angle_beta   90.00
_cell.angle_gamma   90.00
#
_symmetry.space_group_name_H-M   'P 1'
#
loop_
_entity.id
_entity.type
_entity.pdbx_description
1 polymer ?
#
loop_
_entity_poly.entity_id
_entity_poly.type
_entity_poly.pdbx_seq_one_letter_code
_entity_poly.pdbx_strand_id
1 'polypeptide(L)'
;MDFKEHYSDTSSSVANAVRLNDLKLLRKLIRDGLAVDVMDNRGWRPLHQVINSSQAPASILKEKNSYQLVEELLKHEDTNPSWRSHEGETALLLACRHNTGHNAYKTVETLLKYKSDPNIGDNEEETPLLAATRSGHTGCVQLLAKHRAVDVNRGDCGGWTPLHESTTRGDLVMTQTLISCGAKMDAKDECGMTPIFTAAQHGRLDCLTVLVEEAVRQHMPFLLDEGANDGATPVMIAAQQGFTHCIDFLITAGANPNSYANDGVNAIHLAAECGHHKTLELLLQKMDVKDIENQLRPELPELKLRNPLHLAISSDRMKCLKVMLKSGFGVNTIDYIFEQKFSLSMPPPKYITPLSLAVALNHWDAARQLVRYGADVNATHPNAYAPSHCVFSVIDTEYESGGDDSDSTRMLDLLCRHGADVNYCRTESEPNELLHALFQPTFLQVLLRYGLDIRTCFKEGYIGRFLSLSFHLVTLHWYHNVLPVVVGVIERNNVVREHMTALANHIESIYKMRFGIDEYNDSVWAPVFDLFDRPHSLKECARFALRRHMYSKCRRLNHSFPDTIESLDLPISLRHYLLFKEFSVEPILV
;
A
#
# COMPACT_ATOMS: atom_id res chain seq x y z
N MET A 1 19.51 -57.03 15.69
CA MET A 1 19.10 -57.32 14.31
C MET A 1 20.20 -58.16 13.69
N ASP A 2 19.93 -59.42 13.36
CA ASP A 2 20.83 -60.22 12.52
C ASP A 2 20.64 -59.77 11.07
N PHE A 3 21.54 -58.92 10.60
CA PHE A 3 21.54 -58.47 9.21
C PHE A 3 22.02 -59.62 8.32
N LYS A 4 21.08 -60.29 7.62
CA LYS A 4 21.38 -61.34 6.63
C LYS A 4 21.98 -60.81 5.31
N GLU A 5 22.25 -59.51 5.20
CA GLU A 5 22.63 -58.86 3.94
C GLU A 5 23.65 -57.71 4.15
N HIS A 6 24.53 -57.51 3.16
CA HIS A 6 25.37 -56.31 3.04
C HIS A 6 24.58 -55.12 2.49
N TYR A 7 24.49 -54.04 3.26
CA TYR A 7 23.88 -52.78 2.84
C TYR A 7 24.86 -52.01 1.97
N SER A 8 24.42 -51.55 0.80
CA SER A 8 25.15 -50.52 0.03
C SER A 8 24.51 -49.17 0.32
N ASP A 9 25.26 -48.27 0.94
CA ASP A 9 24.89 -46.85 1.08
C ASP A 9 23.47 -46.64 1.64
N THR A 10 23.22 -47.24 2.81
CA THR A 10 21.97 -47.16 3.62
C THR A 10 20.71 -47.82 3.07
N SER A 11 20.75 -48.44 1.88
CA SER A 11 19.58 -49.06 1.24
C SER A 11 19.74 -50.58 1.05
N SER A 12 18.66 -51.35 1.30
CA SER A 12 18.66 -52.80 1.09
C SER A 12 18.65 -53.15 -0.39
N SER A 13 19.07 -54.38 -0.75
CA SER A 13 19.05 -54.86 -2.14
C SER A 13 17.65 -54.83 -2.74
N VAL A 14 16.62 -55.13 -1.94
CA VAL A 14 15.20 -55.00 -2.35
C VAL A 14 14.87 -53.55 -2.69
N ALA A 15 15.29 -52.60 -1.84
CA ALA A 15 15.10 -51.17 -2.05
C ALA A 15 15.85 -50.67 -3.30
N ASN A 16 17.06 -51.17 -3.55
CA ASN A 16 17.82 -50.85 -4.75
C ASN A 16 17.19 -51.41 -6.03
N ALA A 17 16.68 -52.65 -6.02
CA ALA A 17 15.96 -53.22 -7.15
C ALA A 17 14.70 -52.40 -7.51
N VAL A 18 14.01 -51.93 -6.47
CA VAL A 18 12.87 -51.02 -6.59
C VAL A 18 13.28 -49.67 -7.21
N ARG A 19 14.35 -49.02 -6.72
CA ARG A 19 14.83 -47.73 -7.25
C ARG A 19 15.24 -47.82 -8.72
N LEU A 20 15.80 -48.96 -9.11
CA LEU A 20 16.16 -49.29 -10.50
C LEU A 20 14.96 -49.66 -11.37
N ASN A 21 13.76 -49.76 -10.79
CA ASN A 21 12.53 -50.18 -11.46
C ASN A 21 12.66 -51.58 -12.12
N ASP A 22 13.42 -52.50 -11.50
CA ASP A 22 13.65 -53.85 -12.02
C ASP A 22 12.76 -54.88 -11.31
N LEU A 23 11.60 -55.16 -11.91
CA LEU A 23 10.64 -56.14 -11.39
C LEU A 23 11.19 -57.57 -11.39
N LYS A 24 12.08 -57.93 -12.33
CA LYS A 24 12.66 -59.28 -12.39
C LYS A 24 13.64 -59.48 -11.25
N LEU A 25 14.49 -58.48 -11.00
CA LEU A 25 15.42 -58.50 -9.88
C LEU A 25 14.65 -58.50 -8.56
N LEU A 26 13.64 -57.66 -8.40
CA LEU A 26 12.80 -57.64 -7.20
C LEU A 26 12.23 -59.03 -6.89
N ARG A 27 11.58 -59.67 -7.86
CA ARG A 27 11.04 -61.03 -7.71
C ARG A 27 12.10 -62.09 -7.41
N LYS A 28 13.33 -61.91 -7.89
CA LYS A 28 14.44 -62.80 -7.57
C LYS A 28 14.84 -62.63 -6.11
N LEU A 29 15.11 -61.39 -5.67
CA LEU A 29 15.54 -61.10 -4.30
C LEU A 29 14.50 -61.55 -3.26
N ILE A 30 13.21 -61.37 -3.55
CA ILE A 30 12.14 -61.85 -2.67
C ILE A 30 12.12 -63.39 -2.61
N ARG A 31 12.28 -64.08 -3.75
CA ARG A 31 12.38 -65.56 -3.77
C ARG A 31 13.61 -66.08 -3.03
N ASP A 32 14.69 -65.31 -3.04
CA ASP A 32 15.93 -65.62 -2.30
C ASP A 32 15.79 -65.35 -0.78
N GLY A 33 14.61 -64.91 -0.31
CA GLY A 33 14.28 -64.77 1.10
C GLY A 33 14.73 -63.46 1.74
N LEU A 34 15.04 -62.44 0.94
CA LEU A 34 15.37 -61.11 1.45
C LEU A 34 14.11 -60.40 1.98
N ALA A 35 14.28 -59.65 3.06
CA ALA A 35 13.18 -58.94 3.72
C ALA A 35 12.64 -57.82 2.82
N VAL A 36 11.31 -57.83 2.61
CA VAL A 36 10.61 -56.88 1.74
C VAL A 36 10.36 -55.52 2.39
N ASP A 37 10.42 -55.45 3.72
CA ASP A 37 9.99 -54.28 4.49
C ASP A 37 11.09 -53.81 5.46
N VAL A 38 12.18 -53.32 4.88
CA VAL A 38 13.37 -52.83 5.60
C VAL A 38 13.50 -51.33 5.42
N MET A 39 13.61 -50.59 6.53
CA MET A 39 13.76 -49.13 6.49
C MET A 39 15.21 -48.68 6.24
N ASP A 40 15.38 -47.58 5.51
CA ASP A 40 16.63 -46.82 5.44
C ASP A 40 16.75 -45.81 6.59
N ASN A 41 17.77 -44.94 6.53
CA ASN A 41 18.04 -43.92 7.55
C ASN A 41 17.01 -42.77 7.61
N ARG A 42 16.10 -42.66 6.64
CA ARG A 42 14.98 -41.70 6.63
C ARG A 42 13.70 -42.33 7.17
N GLY A 43 13.75 -43.61 7.54
CA GLY A 43 12.56 -44.40 7.87
C GLY A 43 11.78 -44.84 6.63
N TRP A 44 12.32 -44.66 5.42
CA TRP A 44 11.67 -45.10 4.19
C TRP A 44 11.88 -46.59 3.97
N ARG A 45 10.78 -47.28 3.64
CA ARG A 45 10.77 -48.69 3.24
C ARG A 45 10.77 -48.82 1.71
N PRO A 46 11.02 -50.01 1.14
CA PRO A 46 11.03 -50.18 -0.32
C PRO A 46 9.76 -49.66 -0.98
N LEU A 47 8.60 -49.78 -0.32
CA LEU A 47 7.33 -49.20 -0.80
C LEU A 47 7.38 -47.67 -1.00
N HIS A 48 8.00 -46.91 -0.08
CA HIS A 48 8.20 -45.46 -0.21
C HIS A 48 9.17 -45.16 -1.37
N GLN A 49 10.22 -45.96 -1.47
CA GLN A 49 11.24 -45.78 -2.49
C GLN A 49 10.72 -46.08 -3.91
N VAL A 50 9.80 -47.04 -4.10
CA VAL A 50 9.16 -47.27 -5.41
C VAL A 50 8.51 -45.97 -5.88
N ILE A 51 7.78 -45.34 -4.97
CA ILE A 51 6.95 -44.17 -5.26
C ILE A 51 7.82 -42.94 -5.50
N ASN A 52 8.87 -42.72 -4.71
CA ASN A 52 9.77 -41.58 -4.92
C ASN A 52 10.72 -41.76 -6.13
N SER A 53 11.09 -43.00 -6.48
CA SER A 53 11.99 -43.26 -7.62
C SER A 53 11.41 -42.85 -8.99
N SER A 54 10.13 -42.47 -9.04
CA SER A 54 9.48 -41.89 -10.22
C SER A 54 10.05 -40.52 -10.62
N GLN A 55 10.85 -39.86 -9.77
CA GLN A 55 11.47 -38.55 -10.01
C GLN A 55 12.87 -38.55 -10.67
N ALA A 56 13.42 -39.72 -11.05
CA ALA A 56 14.74 -39.77 -11.71
C ALA A 56 14.74 -39.07 -13.09
N PRO A 57 15.88 -38.56 -13.61
CA PRO A 57 15.94 -37.83 -14.88
C PRO A 57 15.36 -38.62 -16.07
N ALA A 58 14.65 -37.92 -16.97
CA ALA A 58 13.97 -38.50 -18.13
C ALA A 58 14.85 -39.38 -19.04
N SER A 59 16.18 -39.20 -19.02
CA SER A 59 17.15 -40.04 -19.73
C SER A 59 17.19 -41.50 -19.27
N ILE A 60 16.67 -41.81 -18.07
CA ILE A 60 16.56 -43.17 -17.49
C ILE A 60 15.10 -43.69 -17.58
N LEU A 61 14.13 -42.83 -17.88
CA LEU A 61 12.70 -43.12 -17.78
C LEU A 61 12.07 -43.54 -19.12
N LYS A 62 12.24 -44.81 -19.52
CA LYS A 62 11.24 -45.46 -20.38
C LYS A 62 10.08 -45.92 -19.49
N GLU A 63 8.85 -45.55 -19.88
CA GLU A 63 7.55 -45.88 -19.26
C GLU A 63 7.64 -46.73 -17.97
N LYS A 64 7.77 -46.07 -16.82
CA LYS A 64 7.79 -46.77 -15.52
C LYS A 64 6.39 -47.25 -15.17
N ASN A 65 6.17 -48.56 -15.23
CA ASN A 65 5.05 -49.25 -14.59
C ASN A 65 5.29 -49.38 -13.07
N SER A 66 5.52 -48.27 -12.37
CA SER A 66 5.82 -48.24 -10.93
C SER A 66 4.74 -48.95 -10.10
N TYR A 67 3.48 -48.90 -10.56
CA TYR A 67 2.36 -49.58 -9.90
C TYR A 67 2.53 -51.11 -9.85
N GLN A 68 3.23 -51.74 -10.79
CA GLN A 68 3.46 -53.20 -10.78
C GLN A 68 4.46 -53.61 -9.69
N LEU A 69 5.45 -52.76 -9.40
CA LEU A 69 6.38 -52.97 -8.28
C LEU A 69 5.66 -52.76 -6.95
N VAL A 70 4.82 -51.73 -6.87
CA VAL A 70 3.95 -51.48 -5.70
C VAL A 70 3.06 -52.70 -5.46
N GLU A 71 2.36 -53.19 -6.48
CA GLU A 71 1.50 -54.38 -6.39
C GLU A 71 2.29 -55.64 -5.98
N GLU A 72 3.51 -55.83 -6.49
CA GLU A 72 4.34 -56.98 -6.13
C GLU A 72 4.77 -56.93 -4.66
N LEU A 73 5.22 -55.79 -4.15
CA LEU A 73 5.59 -55.63 -2.73
C LEU A 73 4.39 -55.89 -1.81
N LEU A 74 3.23 -55.31 -2.14
CA LEU A 74 2.01 -55.39 -1.32
C LEU A 74 1.39 -56.80 -1.24
N LYS A 75 1.78 -57.73 -2.12
CA LYS A 75 1.34 -59.15 -2.03
C LYS A 75 1.95 -59.88 -0.82
N HIS A 76 3.06 -59.38 -0.27
CA HIS A 76 3.73 -60.01 0.84
C HIS A 76 3.15 -59.50 2.17
N GLU A 77 2.78 -60.43 3.05
CA GLU A 77 2.14 -60.12 4.35
C GLU A 77 3.02 -59.24 5.26
N ASP A 78 4.34 -59.34 5.11
CA ASP A 78 5.31 -58.55 5.89
C ASP A 78 5.36 -57.07 5.48
N THR A 79 4.75 -56.69 4.36
CA THR A 79 4.76 -55.31 3.87
C THR A 79 3.71 -54.48 4.61
N ASN A 80 4.12 -53.47 5.38
CA ASN A 80 3.19 -52.53 6.00
C ASN A 80 2.82 -51.39 5.04
N PRO A 81 1.58 -51.36 4.49
CA PRO A 81 1.14 -50.35 3.52
C PRO A 81 0.89 -48.96 4.14
N SER A 82 0.88 -48.86 5.47
CA SER A 82 0.58 -47.66 6.26
C SER A 82 1.76 -47.22 7.13
N TRP A 83 2.96 -47.73 6.85
CA TRP A 83 4.16 -47.31 7.58
C TRP A 83 4.46 -45.82 7.37
N ARG A 84 4.95 -45.17 8.43
CA ARG A 84 5.32 -43.75 8.45
C ARG A 84 6.84 -43.59 8.44
N SER A 85 7.37 -42.74 7.57
CA SER A 85 8.77 -42.31 7.59
C SER A 85 9.09 -41.49 8.86
N HIS A 86 10.35 -41.08 9.04
CA HIS A 86 10.70 -40.13 10.10
C HIS A 86 10.02 -38.76 9.93
N GLU A 87 9.68 -38.39 8.69
CA GLU A 87 8.88 -37.21 8.38
C GLU A 87 7.36 -37.47 8.47
N GLY A 88 6.95 -38.67 8.91
CA GLY A 88 5.54 -39.05 9.04
C GLY A 88 4.88 -39.48 7.73
N GLU A 89 5.59 -39.44 6.60
CA GLU A 89 5.05 -39.71 5.28
C GLU A 89 4.70 -41.20 5.11
N THR A 90 3.55 -41.47 4.51
CA THR A 90 3.20 -42.82 4.04
C THR A 90 3.47 -42.96 2.55
N ALA A 91 3.57 -44.21 2.09
CA ALA A 91 3.60 -44.53 0.67
C ALA A 91 2.42 -43.89 -0.10
N LEU A 92 1.21 -43.97 0.45
CA LEU A 92 0.00 -43.38 -0.15
C LEU A 92 0.07 -41.86 -0.26
N LEU A 93 0.55 -41.18 0.79
CA LEU A 93 0.77 -39.74 0.78
C LEU A 93 1.79 -39.34 -0.31
N LEU A 94 2.94 -40.01 -0.37
CA LEU A 94 3.95 -39.75 -1.41
C LEU A 94 3.40 -39.98 -2.83
N ALA A 95 2.53 -40.98 -3.01
CA ALA A 95 1.91 -41.25 -4.31
C ALA A 95 0.98 -40.11 -4.73
N CYS A 96 0.26 -39.52 -3.78
CA CYS A 96 -0.62 -38.38 -4.02
C CYS A 96 0.16 -37.09 -4.31
N ARG A 97 1.30 -36.91 -3.63
CA ARG A 97 2.16 -35.73 -3.74
C ARG A 97 2.97 -35.70 -5.04
N HIS A 98 3.60 -36.81 -5.40
CA HIS A 98 4.68 -36.83 -6.40
C HIS A 98 4.36 -37.51 -7.73
N ASN A 99 3.49 -38.52 -7.76
CA ASN A 99 3.22 -39.22 -9.00
C ASN A 99 2.26 -38.42 -9.87
N THR A 100 2.48 -38.39 -11.19
CA THR A 100 1.61 -37.70 -12.15
C THR A 100 0.91 -38.67 -13.10
N GLY A 101 -0.22 -38.23 -13.66
CA GLY A 101 -0.96 -38.95 -14.70
C GLY A 101 -1.55 -40.30 -14.28
N HIS A 102 -1.70 -41.22 -15.24
CA HIS A 102 -2.35 -42.54 -15.04
C HIS A 102 -1.65 -43.42 -14.00
N ASN A 103 -0.33 -43.27 -13.87
CA ASN A 103 0.45 -44.02 -12.90
C ASN A 103 0.14 -43.60 -11.46
N ALA A 104 -0.16 -42.32 -11.22
CA ALA A 104 -0.58 -41.83 -9.91
C ALA A 104 -1.90 -42.49 -9.49
N TYR A 105 -2.91 -42.40 -10.35
CA TYR A 105 -4.23 -42.98 -10.10
C TYR A 105 -4.13 -44.48 -9.77
N LYS A 106 -3.46 -45.27 -10.62
CA LYS A 106 -3.31 -46.72 -10.41
C LYS A 106 -2.53 -47.07 -9.15
N THR A 107 -1.51 -46.28 -8.82
CA THR A 107 -0.72 -46.49 -7.60
C THR A 107 -1.57 -46.25 -6.36
N VAL A 108 -2.31 -45.13 -6.32
CA VAL A 108 -3.26 -44.79 -5.25
C VAL A 108 -4.35 -45.87 -5.13
N GLU A 109 -4.95 -46.30 -6.25
CA GLU A 109 -5.96 -47.37 -6.30
C GLU A 109 -5.42 -48.69 -5.74
N THR A 110 -4.18 -49.05 -6.11
CA THR A 110 -3.52 -50.27 -5.62
C THR A 110 -3.26 -50.17 -4.11
N LEU A 111 -2.73 -49.06 -3.61
CA LEU A 111 -2.47 -48.87 -2.18
C LEU A 111 -3.76 -48.97 -1.34
N LEU A 112 -4.84 -48.34 -1.80
CA LEU A 112 -6.16 -48.44 -1.16
C LEU A 112 -6.70 -49.88 -1.17
N LYS A 113 -6.57 -50.60 -2.29
CA LYS A 113 -6.97 -52.02 -2.41
C LYS A 113 -6.28 -52.91 -1.37
N TYR A 114 -5.02 -52.61 -1.05
CA TYR A 114 -4.23 -53.32 -0.05
C TYR A 114 -4.31 -52.68 1.36
N LYS A 115 -5.40 -51.96 1.65
CA LYS A 115 -5.73 -51.41 2.98
C LYS A 115 -4.70 -50.41 3.54
N SER A 116 -3.99 -49.66 2.69
CA SER A 116 -3.34 -48.43 3.14
C SER A 116 -4.37 -47.52 3.81
N ASP A 117 -4.06 -46.98 4.98
CA ASP A 117 -4.93 -46.02 5.68
C ASP A 117 -4.78 -44.65 5.00
N PRO A 118 -5.88 -44.10 4.41
CA PRO A 118 -5.81 -42.87 3.66
C PRO A 118 -5.88 -41.60 4.50
N ASN A 119 -5.99 -41.71 5.83
CA ASN A 119 -6.09 -40.56 6.74
C ASN A 119 -4.79 -40.27 7.50
N ILE A 120 -3.75 -41.10 7.30
CA ILE A 120 -2.45 -40.88 7.94
C ILE A 120 -1.77 -39.71 7.24
N GLY A 121 -1.76 -38.56 7.91
CA GLY A 121 -0.97 -37.40 7.50
C GLY A 121 0.48 -37.47 7.98
N ASP A 122 1.34 -36.65 7.38
CA ASP A 122 2.74 -36.52 7.75
C ASP A 122 2.93 -35.72 9.06
N ASN A 123 4.14 -35.21 9.33
CA ASN A 123 4.42 -34.42 10.53
C ASN A 123 3.74 -33.04 10.53
N GLU A 124 3.29 -32.55 9.38
CA GLU A 124 2.47 -31.33 9.24
C GLU A 124 0.97 -31.69 9.21
N GLU A 125 0.62 -32.94 9.52
CA GLU A 125 -0.73 -33.51 9.41
C GLU A 125 -1.31 -33.50 7.98
N GLU A 126 -0.50 -33.23 6.93
CA GLU A 126 -0.99 -33.22 5.55
C GLU A 126 -1.47 -34.62 5.16
N THR A 127 -2.77 -34.77 4.85
CA THR A 127 -3.33 -36.06 4.42
C THR A 127 -3.07 -36.36 2.94
N PRO A 128 -3.12 -37.63 2.52
CA PRO A 128 -3.07 -38.00 1.11
C PRO A 128 -4.08 -37.26 0.22
N LEU A 129 -5.29 -37.00 0.72
CA LEU A 129 -6.30 -36.24 -0.01
C LEU A 129 -5.89 -34.77 -0.19
N LEU A 130 -5.37 -34.13 0.85
CA LEU A 130 -4.86 -32.77 0.77
C LEU A 130 -3.66 -32.67 -0.18
N ALA A 131 -2.69 -33.59 -0.08
CA ALA A 131 -1.55 -33.67 -0.97
C ALA A 131 -1.98 -33.85 -2.45
N ALA A 132 -2.96 -34.72 -2.72
CA ALA A 132 -3.50 -34.90 -4.08
C ALA A 132 -4.16 -33.61 -4.61
N THR A 133 -4.83 -32.86 -3.72
CA THR A 133 -5.48 -31.60 -4.06
C THR A 133 -4.44 -30.52 -4.38
N ARG A 134 -3.40 -30.36 -3.53
CA ARG A 134 -2.27 -29.43 -3.74
C ARG A 134 -1.52 -29.71 -5.04
N SER A 135 -1.31 -30.99 -5.35
CA SER A 135 -0.65 -31.40 -6.61
C SER A 135 -1.56 -31.31 -7.83
N GLY A 136 -2.85 -31.03 -7.68
CA GLY A 136 -3.79 -30.90 -8.80
C GLY A 136 -4.17 -32.24 -9.44
N HIS A 137 -4.07 -33.35 -8.72
CA HIS A 137 -4.35 -34.68 -9.24
C HIS A 137 -5.85 -35.01 -9.16
N THR A 138 -6.68 -34.39 -10.03
CA THR A 138 -8.15 -34.49 -10.01
C THR A 138 -8.67 -35.93 -9.95
N GLY A 139 -8.06 -36.85 -10.71
CA GLY A 139 -8.44 -38.27 -10.68
C GLY A 139 -8.18 -38.94 -9.32
N CYS A 140 -7.06 -38.62 -8.67
CA CYS A 140 -6.74 -39.12 -7.33
C CYS A 140 -7.67 -38.51 -6.28
N VAL A 141 -7.98 -37.21 -6.38
CA VAL A 141 -8.96 -36.53 -5.51
C VAL A 141 -10.33 -37.19 -5.62
N GLN A 142 -10.81 -37.47 -6.84
CA GLN A 142 -12.08 -38.17 -7.05
C GLN A 142 -12.09 -39.59 -6.49
N LEU A 143 -10.99 -40.32 -6.65
CA LEU A 143 -10.84 -41.67 -6.11
C LEU A 143 -10.86 -41.66 -4.57
N LEU A 144 -10.05 -40.79 -3.96
CA LEU A 144 -9.91 -40.68 -2.51
C LEU A 144 -11.19 -40.14 -1.86
N ALA A 145 -11.74 -39.03 -2.34
CA ALA A 145 -12.92 -38.40 -1.74
C ALA A 145 -14.16 -39.32 -1.75
N LYS A 146 -14.28 -40.19 -2.77
CA LYS A 146 -15.38 -41.18 -2.85
C LYS A 146 -15.10 -42.46 -2.07
N HIS A 147 -13.88 -42.66 -1.57
CA HIS A 147 -13.52 -43.85 -0.82
C HIS A 147 -14.02 -43.74 0.62
N ARG A 148 -14.87 -44.69 1.06
CA ARG A 148 -15.58 -44.64 2.35
C ARG A 148 -14.70 -44.43 3.58
N ALA A 149 -13.45 -44.90 3.54
CA ALA A 149 -12.52 -44.76 4.66
C ALA A 149 -11.87 -43.37 4.78
N VAL A 150 -12.03 -42.50 3.79
CA VAL A 150 -11.38 -41.17 3.76
C VAL A 150 -12.23 -40.15 4.52
N ASP A 151 -11.60 -39.44 5.44
CA ASP A 151 -12.14 -38.22 6.03
C ASP A 151 -11.83 -37.03 5.12
N VAL A 152 -12.83 -36.56 4.39
CA VAL A 152 -12.68 -35.44 3.45
C VAL A 152 -12.42 -34.09 4.15
N ASN A 153 -12.61 -34.02 5.47
CA ASN A 153 -12.50 -32.81 6.26
C ASN A 153 -11.18 -32.68 7.03
N ARG A 154 -10.34 -33.71 6.98
CA ARG A 154 -9.00 -33.72 7.62
C ARG A 154 -8.07 -32.77 6.84
N GLY A 155 -7.75 -31.64 7.45
CA GLY A 155 -6.74 -30.70 6.98
C GLY A 155 -5.34 -30.98 7.53
N ASP A 156 -4.42 -30.06 7.26
CA ASP A 156 -3.09 -30.02 7.87
C ASP A 156 -3.12 -29.39 9.28
N CYS A 157 -1.95 -29.20 9.89
CA CYS A 157 -1.78 -28.65 11.24
C CYS A 157 -2.30 -27.21 11.38
N GLY A 158 -2.40 -26.46 10.27
CA GLY A 158 -3.00 -25.14 10.22
C GLY A 158 -4.52 -25.17 9.99
N GLY A 159 -5.15 -26.35 9.97
CA GLY A 159 -6.58 -26.51 9.67
C GLY A 159 -6.92 -26.33 8.19
N TRP A 160 -5.93 -26.27 7.29
CA TRP A 160 -6.16 -26.11 5.86
C TRP A 160 -6.69 -27.40 5.25
N THR A 161 -7.99 -27.44 4.93
CA THR A 161 -8.67 -28.64 4.42
C THR A 161 -8.49 -28.80 2.89
N PRO A 162 -8.77 -29.99 2.32
CA PRO A 162 -8.86 -30.16 0.87
C PRO A 162 -9.82 -29.18 0.17
N LEU A 163 -10.92 -28.77 0.82
CA LEU A 163 -11.86 -27.81 0.23
C LEU A 163 -11.21 -26.43 0.05
N HIS A 164 -10.56 -25.89 1.09
CA HIS A 164 -9.71 -24.68 1.00
C HIS A 164 -8.74 -24.75 -0.19
N GLU A 165 -7.95 -25.81 -0.28
CA GLU A 165 -6.97 -25.96 -1.36
C GLU A 165 -7.62 -25.97 -2.76
N SER A 166 -8.71 -26.72 -2.94
CA SER A 166 -9.41 -26.77 -4.24
C SER A 166 -9.88 -25.38 -4.69
N THR A 167 -10.29 -24.54 -3.73
CA THR A 167 -10.76 -23.19 -3.97
C THR A 167 -9.63 -22.19 -4.21
N THR A 168 -8.47 -22.36 -3.59
CA THR A 168 -7.26 -21.58 -3.96
C THR A 168 -6.85 -21.83 -5.40
N ARG A 169 -6.91 -23.10 -5.81
CA ARG A 169 -6.56 -23.52 -7.17
C ARG A 169 -7.58 -23.11 -8.22
N GLY A 170 -8.85 -22.93 -7.83
CA GLY A 170 -9.95 -22.69 -8.77
C GLY A 170 -10.33 -23.93 -9.57
N ASP A 171 -10.05 -25.13 -9.06
CA ASP A 171 -10.44 -26.39 -9.71
C ASP A 171 -11.90 -26.71 -9.35
N LEU A 172 -12.81 -26.26 -10.21
CA LEU A 172 -14.25 -26.46 -10.05
C LEU A 172 -14.63 -27.93 -9.87
N VAL A 173 -13.96 -28.84 -10.58
CA VAL A 173 -14.26 -30.27 -10.52
C VAL A 173 -13.87 -30.85 -9.16
N MET A 174 -12.72 -30.48 -8.63
CA MET A 174 -12.32 -30.87 -7.26
C MET A 174 -13.28 -30.28 -6.23
N THR A 175 -13.60 -28.99 -6.32
CA THR A 175 -14.52 -28.32 -5.39
C THR A 175 -15.88 -29.02 -5.35
N GLN A 176 -16.51 -29.26 -6.51
CA GLN A 176 -17.79 -29.98 -6.59
C GLN A 176 -17.70 -31.40 -6.04
N THR A 177 -16.60 -32.11 -6.36
CA THR A 177 -16.39 -33.47 -5.85
C THR A 177 -16.33 -33.48 -4.33
N LEU A 178 -15.50 -32.61 -3.73
CA LEU A 178 -15.33 -32.53 -2.28
C LEU A 178 -16.65 -32.16 -1.57
N ILE A 179 -17.39 -31.17 -2.09
CA ILE A 179 -18.71 -30.80 -1.57
C ILE A 179 -19.67 -31.99 -1.62
N SER A 180 -19.74 -32.69 -2.77
CA SER A 180 -20.61 -33.86 -2.93
C SER A 180 -20.27 -35.03 -2.01
N CYS A 181 -19.02 -35.09 -1.54
CA CYS A 181 -18.50 -36.09 -0.62
C CYS A 181 -18.58 -35.65 0.86
N GLY A 182 -19.22 -34.52 1.17
CA GLY A 182 -19.45 -34.07 2.55
C GLY A 182 -18.33 -33.21 3.13
N ALA A 183 -17.60 -32.49 2.29
CA ALA A 183 -16.67 -31.46 2.77
C ALA A 183 -17.44 -30.33 3.47
N LYS A 184 -16.96 -29.94 4.65
CA LYS A 184 -17.52 -28.90 5.50
C LYS A 184 -17.20 -27.53 4.93
N MET A 185 -18.23 -26.74 4.61
CA MET A 185 -18.09 -25.39 4.09
C MET A 185 -17.80 -24.35 5.18
N ASP A 186 -18.03 -24.70 6.44
CA ASP A 186 -17.75 -23.89 7.63
C ASP A 186 -16.40 -24.24 8.29
N ALA A 187 -15.59 -25.08 7.64
CA ALA A 187 -14.24 -25.37 8.11
C ALA A 187 -13.42 -24.06 8.15
N LYS A 188 -12.70 -23.86 9.25
CA LYS A 188 -11.82 -22.71 9.47
C LYS A 188 -10.39 -23.17 9.61
N ASP A 189 -9.48 -22.48 8.93
CA ASP A 189 -8.05 -22.63 9.18
C ASP A 189 -7.61 -21.86 10.45
N GLU A 190 -6.32 -21.86 10.74
CA GLU A 190 -5.72 -21.16 11.90
C GLU A 190 -5.95 -19.65 11.88
N CYS A 191 -6.16 -19.07 10.69
CA CYS A 191 -6.47 -17.66 10.50
C CYS A 191 -7.98 -17.39 10.52
N GLY A 192 -8.83 -18.41 10.73
CA GLY A 192 -10.28 -18.27 10.71
C GLY A 192 -10.88 -18.19 9.30
N MET A 193 -10.07 -18.40 8.26
CA MET A 193 -10.53 -18.32 6.87
C MET A 193 -11.40 -19.54 6.53
N THR A 194 -12.50 -19.30 5.83
CA THR A 194 -13.40 -20.33 5.31
C THR A 194 -13.11 -20.59 3.81
N PRO A 195 -13.58 -21.71 3.22
CA PRO A 195 -13.43 -21.94 1.78
C PRO A 195 -14.07 -20.84 0.90
N ILE A 196 -15.16 -20.21 1.34
CA ILE A 196 -15.75 -19.04 0.65
C ILE A 196 -14.80 -17.85 0.70
N PHE A 197 -14.21 -17.57 1.87
CA PHE A 197 -13.20 -16.53 2.03
C PHE A 197 -12.01 -16.77 1.10
N THR A 198 -11.48 -18.00 1.07
CA THR A 198 -10.35 -18.39 0.21
C THR A 198 -10.68 -18.25 -1.28
N ALA A 199 -11.88 -18.69 -1.71
CA ALA A 199 -12.32 -18.52 -3.10
C ALA A 199 -12.40 -17.03 -3.50
N ALA A 200 -12.90 -16.17 -2.59
CA ALA A 200 -12.97 -14.72 -2.78
C ALA A 200 -11.57 -14.08 -2.81
N GLN A 201 -10.67 -14.50 -1.92
CA GLN A 201 -9.28 -14.05 -1.84
C GLN A 201 -8.49 -14.35 -3.12
N HIS A 202 -8.77 -15.47 -3.80
CA HIS A 202 -8.09 -15.85 -5.04
C HIS A 202 -8.89 -15.55 -6.32
N GLY A 203 -10.06 -14.90 -6.19
CA GLY A 203 -10.88 -14.49 -7.33
C GLY A 203 -11.46 -15.65 -8.14
N ARG A 204 -11.70 -16.80 -7.50
CA ARG A 204 -12.18 -18.01 -8.17
C ARG A 204 -13.71 -18.01 -8.27
N LEU A 205 -14.25 -17.21 -9.19
CA LEU A 205 -15.70 -17.00 -9.32
C LEU A 205 -16.49 -18.29 -9.49
N ASP A 206 -16.03 -19.25 -10.29
CA ASP A 206 -16.76 -20.50 -10.54
C ASP A 206 -16.87 -21.36 -9.27
N CYS A 207 -15.77 -21.52 -8.53
CA CYS A 207 -15.76 -22.22 -7.23
C CYS A 207 -16.60 -21.45 -6.20
N LEU A 208 -16.46 -20.13 -6.15
CA LEU A 208 -17.23 -19.25 -5.26
C LEU A 208 -18.73 -19.39 -5.51
N THR A 209 -19.14 -19.47 -6.77
CA THR A 209 -20.54 -19.64 -7.17
C THR A 209 -21.12 -20.93 -6.60
N VAL A 210 -20.44 -22.06 -6.81
CA VAL A 210 -20.87 -23.36 -6.28
C VAL A 210 -20.94 -23.35 -4.75
N LEU A 211 -19.93 -22.78 -4.08
CA LEU A 211 -19.90 -22.73 -2.61
C LEU A 211 -21.06 -21.90 -2.04
N VAL A 212 -21.33 -20.74 -2.62
CA VAL A 212 -22.40 -19.84 -2.16
C VAL A 212 -23.77 -20.47 -2.41
N GLU A 213 -24.00 -21.06 -3.59
CA GLU A 213 -25.24 -21.77 -3.89
C GLU A 213 -25.47 -22.95 -2.94
N GLU A 214 -24.42 -23.70 -2.62
CA GLU A 214 -24.48 -24.79 -1.65
C GLU A 214 -24.72 -24.28 -0.22
N ALA A 215 -24.04 -23.21 0.20
CA ALA A 215 -24.23 -22.58 1.51
C ALA A 215 -25.67 -22.11 1.70
N VAL A 216 -26.26 -21.45 0.69
CA VAL A 216 -27.68 -21.06 0.72
C VAL A 216 -28.58 -22.29 0.78
N ARG A 217 -28.30 -23.34 -0.01
CA ARG A 217 -29.08 -24.59 -0.01
C ARG A 217 -29.05 -25.30 1.34
N GLN A 218 -27.91 -25.29 2.02
CA GLN A 218 -27.72 -25.88 3.35
C GLN A 218 -28.12 -24.95 4.49
N HIS A 219 -28.76 -23.81 4.20
CA HIS A 219 -29.22 -22.83 5.20
C HIS A 219 -28.06 -22.24 6.05
N MET A 220 -26.90 -22.05 5.43
CA MET A 220 -25.70 -21.43 6.02
C MET A 220 -25.32 -20.10 5.33
N PRO A 221 -26.25 -19.15 5.12
CA PRO A 221 -25.92 -17.87 4.47
C PRO A 221 -24.97 -17.00 5.31
N PHE A 222 -24.85 -17.28 6.62
CA PHE A 222 -23.90 -16.59 7.49
C PHE A 222 -22.44 -16.73 7.02
N LEU A 223 -22.11 -17.79 6.27
CA LEU A 223 -20.77 -18.01 5.70
C LEU A 223 -20.34 -16.95 4.67
N LEU A 224 -21.28 -16.15 4.15
CA LEU A 224 -20.98 -15.07 3.22
C LEU A 224 -20.35 -13.86 3.93
N ASP A 225 -20.56 -13.74 5.23
CA ASP A 225 -20.04 -12.66 6.08
C ASP A 225 -19.03 -13.16 7.12
N GLU A 226 -19.01 -14.46 7.44
CA GLU A 226 -17.94 -15.04 8.24
C GLU A 226 -16.64 -15.13 7.46
N GLY A 227 -15.60 -14.52 8.01
CA GLY A 227 -14.23 -14.65 7.52
C GLY A 227 -13.23 -14.59 8.66
N ALA A 228 -11.99 -14.21 8.32
CA ALA A 228 -10.81 -14.38 9.15
C ALA A 228 -10.95 -13.86 10.59
N ASN A 229 -10.04 -14.30 11.48
CA ASN A 229 -10.05 -13.99 12.91
C ASN A 229 -10.00 -12.48 13.22
N ASP A 230 -9.54 -11.65 12.28
CA ASP A 230 -9.53 -10.19 12.36
C ASP A 230 -10.88 -9.55 11.98
N GLY A 231 -11.90 -10.35 11.67
CA GLY A 231 -13.22 -9.87 11.25
C GLY A 231 -13.32 -9.53 9.76
N ALA A 232 -12.27 -9.77 8.96
CA ALA A 232 -12.32 -9.53 7.52
C ALA A 232 -13.33 -10.47 6.85
N THR A 233 -14.25 -9.92 6.04
CA THR A 233 -15.26 -10.70 5.32
C THR A 233 -14.79 -11.11 3.92
N PRO A 234 -15.44 -12.10 3.26
CA PRO A 234 -15.16 -12.44 1.86
C PRO A 234 -15.24 -11.23 0.89
N VAL A 235 -16.15 -10.28 1.13
CA VAL A 235 -16.26 -9.06 0.32
C VAL A 235 -15.03 -8.16 0.51
N MET A 236 -14.52 -8.04 1.74
CA MET A 236 -13.34 -7.22 2.06
C MET A 236 -12.08 -7.76 1.37
N ILE A 237 -11.82 -9.07 1.47
CA ILE A 237 -10.62 -9.64 0.86
C ILE A 237 -10.70 -9.61 -0.68
N ALA A 238 -11.88 -9.83 -1.27
CA ALA A 238 -12.07 -9.64 -2.70
C ALA A 238 -11.87 -8.18 -3.13
N ALA A 239 -12.24 -7.22 -2.26
CA ALA A 239 -12.03 -5.80 -2.51
C ALA A 239 -10.54 -5.40 -2.46
N GLN A 240 -9.79 -5.94 -1.49
CA GLN A 240 -8.34 -5.78 -1.39
C GLN A 240 -7.60 -6.31 -2.62
N GLN A 241 -8.09 -7.38 -3.24
CA GLN A 241 -7.49 -7.99 -4.44
C GLN A 241 -8.05 -7.45 -5.77
N GLY A 242 -9.11 -6.64 -5.71
CA GLY A 242 -9.70 -6.02 -6.89
C GLY A 242 -10.63 -6.93 -7.72
N PHE A 243 -11.13 -8.02 -7.14
CA PHE A 243 -11.98 -9.00 -7.84
C PHE A 243 -13.45 -8.56 -7.89
N THR A 244 -13.72 -7.53 -8.70
CA THR A 244 -15.06 -6.93 -8.92
C THR A 244 -16.18 -7.95 -9.16
N HIS A 245 -15.94 -8.99 -9.96
CA HIS A 245 -16.94 -10.03 -10.24
C HIS A 245 -17.32 -10.86 -9.02
N CYS A 246 -16.36 -11.18 -8.16
CA CYS A 246 -16.62 -11.91 -6.92
C CYS A 246 -17.42 -11.04 -5.93
N ILE A 247 -17.10 -9.74 -5.87
CA ILE A 247 -17.80 -8.78 -5.01
C ILE A 247 -19.26 -8.62 -5.43
N ASP A 248 -19.52 -8.37 -6.72
CA ASP A 248 -20.89 -8.21 -7.21
C ASP A 248 -21.72 -9.48 -6.98
N PHE A 249 -21.12 -10.66 -7.19
CA PHE A 249 -21.76 -11.93 -6.92
C PHE A 249 -22.07 -12.12 -5.42
N LEU A 250 -21.10 -11.92 -4.52
CA LEU A 250 -21.28 -12.04 -3.07
C LEU A 250 -22.38 -11.11 -2.55
N ILE A 251 -22.37 -9.84 -2.95
CA ILE A 251 -23.37 -8.87 -2.55
C ILE A 251 -24.76 -9.26 -3.09
N THR A 252 -24.83 -9.71 -4.33
CA THR A 252 -26.09 -10.18 -4.94
C THR A 252 -26.64 -11.42 -4.24
N ALA A 253 -25.76 -12.28 -3.73
CA ALA A 253 -26.12 -13.45 -2.94
C ALA A 253 -26.49 -13.13 -1.47
N GLY A 254 -26.34 -11.88 -1.03
CA GLY A 254 -26.78 -11.41 0.28
C GLY A 254 -25.66 -11.10 1.29
N ALA A 255 -24.39 -11.12 0.89
CA ALA A 255 -23.29 -10.67 1.75
C ALA A 255 -23.46 -9.18 2.10
N ASN A 256 -23.15 -8.80 3.33
CA ASN A 256 -23.22 -7.41 3.78
C ASN A 256 -21.94 -6.64 3.41
N PRO A 257 -21.99 -5.71 2.45
CA PRO A 257 -20.79 -4.96 2.07
C PRO A 257 -20.41 -3.87 3.09
N ASN A 258 -21.29 -3.54 4.05
CA ASN A 258 -21.08 -2.50 5.07
C ASN A 258 -20.48 -3.04 6.37
N SER A 259 -20.06 -4.31 6.41
CA SER A 259 -19.38 -4.89 7.56
C SER A 259 -18.02 -4.21 7.80
N TYR A 260 -17.53 -4.31 9.04
CA TYR A 260 -16.24 -3.78 9.48
C TYR A 260 -15.40 -4.89 10.11
N ALA A 261 -14.10 -4.88 9.82
CA ALA A 261 -13.13 -5.70 10.53
C ALA A 261 -12.85 -5.13 11.93
N ASN A 262 -12.10 -5.87 12.75
CA ASN A 262 -11.82 -5.53 14.15
C ASN A 262 -11.03 -4.22 14.31
N ASP A 263 -10.28 -3.80 13.29
CA ASP A 263 -9.54 -2.54 13.23
C ASP A 263 -10.38 -1.37 12.68
N GLY A 264 -11.64 -1.61 12.31
CA GLY A 264 -12.53 -0.62 11.71
C GLY A 264 -12.35 -0.43 10.21
N VAL A 265 -11.59 -1.30 9.54
CA VAL A 265 -11.46 -1.28 8.08
C VAL A 265 -12.67 -1.96 7.43
N ASN A 266 -13.10 -1.46 6.26
CA ASN A 266 -14.14 -2.08 5.44
C ASN A 266 -13.70 -2.20 3.97
N ALA A 267 -14.56 -2.77 3.11
CA ALA A 267 -14.23 -3.03 1.71
C ALA A 267 -13.80 -1.78 0.92
N ILE A 268 -14.37 -0.61 1.20
CA ILE A 268 -14.00 0.66 0.53
C ILE A 268 -12.59 1.10 0.93
N HIS A 269 -12.22 0.97 2.20
CA HIS A 269 -10.86 1.30 2.67
C HIS A 269 -9.81 0.46 1.93
N LEU A 270 -10.02 -0.86 1.86
CA LEU A 270 -9.10 -1.78 1.18
C LEU A 270 -9.02 -1.51 -0.33
N ALA A 271 -10.17 -1.29 -1.00
CA ALA A 271 -10.19 -0.96 -2.42
C ALA A 271 -9.48 0.38 -2.72
N ALA A 272 -9.59 1.35 -1.80
CA ALA A 272 -8.94 2.65 -1.90
C ALA A 272 -7.42 2.53 -1.78
N GLU A 273 -6.94 1.83 -0.75
CA GLU A 273 -5.54 1.63 -0.44
C GLU A 273 -4.82 0.81 -1.53
N CYS A 274 -5.46 -0.26 -2.01
CA CYS A 274 -4.90 -1.14 -3.05
C CYS A 274 -5.05 -0.57 -4.47
N GLY A 275 -5.81 0.53 -4.67
CA GLY A 275 -5.91 1.21 -5.95
C GLY A 275 -6.94 0.64 -6.94
N HIS A 276 -7.90 -0.15 -6.45
CA HIS A 276 -8.91 -0.82 -7.26
C HIS A 276 -10.13 0.08 -7.56
N HIS A 277 -9.94 1.12 -8.36
CA HIS A 277 -10.98 2.11 -8.69
C HIS A 277 -12.29 1.52 -9.25
N LYS A 278 -12.24 0.44 -10.05
CA LYS A 278 -13.47 -0.24 -10.54
C LYS A 278 -14.24 -0.93 -9.43
N THR A 279 -13.51 -1.56 -8.49
CA THR A 279 -14.10 -2.12 -7.27
C THR A 279 -14.75 -1.04 -6.44
N LEU A 280 -14.07 0.10 -6.31
CA LEU A 280 -14.60 1.24 -5.59
C LEU A 280 -15.89 1.77 -6.24
N GLU A 281 -15.92 1.94 -7.56
CA GLU A 281 -17.14 2.33 -8.29
C GLU A 281 -18.31 1.37 -8.04
N LEU A 282 -18.05 0.06 -8.03
CA LEU A 282 -19.06 -0.96 -7.72
C LEU A 282 -19.54 -0.87 -6.27
N LEU A 283 -18.61 -0.80 -5.31
CA LEU A 283 -18.94 -0.75 -3.88
C LEU A 283 -19.75 0.51 -3.55
N LEU A 284 -19.38 1.67 -4.10
CA LEU A 284 -20.11 2.93 -3.91
C LEU A 284 -21.55 2.91 -4.45
N GLN A 285 -21.87 2.00 -5.38
CA GLN A 285 -23.25 1.80 -5.86
C GLN A 285 -24.07 0.87 -4.95
N LYS A 286 -23.41 0.02 -4.18
CA LYS A 286 -24.02 -1.09 -3.44
C LYS A 286 -23.98 -0.93 -1.91
N MET A 287 -23.15 -0.01 -1.41
CA MET A 287 -22.96 0.28 0.01
C MET A 287 -23.73 1.53 0.47
N ASP A 288 -24.10 1.57 1.75
CA ASP A 288 -24.56 2.81 2.39
C ASP A 288 -23.36 3.58 2.93
N VAL A 289 -22.87 4.52 2.11
CA VAL A 289 -21.65 5.29 2.41
C VAL A 289 -21.85 6.38 3.47
N LYS A 290 -23.10 6.66 3.88
CA LYS A 290 -23.39 7.74 4.84
C LYS A 290 -22.81 7.47 6.22
N ASP A 291 -22.73 6.19 6.61
CA ASP A 291 -22.19 5.79 7.91
C ASP A 291 -20.66 5.90 7.97
N ILE A 292 -19.97 5.77 6.83
CA ILE A 292 -18.51 5.84 6.73
C ILE A 292 -18.01 7.24 7.10
N GLU A 293 -18.67 8.30 6.60
CA GLU A 293 -18.29 9.68 6.92
C GLU A 293 -18.65 10.08 8.37
N ASN A 294 -19.78 9.56 8.89
CA ASN A 294 -20.29 9.90 10.21
C ASN A 294 -19.49 9.30 11.37
N GLN A 295 -18.73 8.22 11.12
CA GLN A 295 -17.90 7.54 12.12
C GLN A 295 -16.53 8.20 12.33
N LEU A 296 -16.09 9.08 11.41
CA LEU A 296 -14.81 9.80 11.46
C LEU A 296 -14.89 11.06 12.35
N ARG A 297 -15.48 10.93 13.55
CA ARG A 297 -15.57 12.04 14.50
C ARG A 297 -14.23 12.19 15.26
N PRO A 298 -13.61 13.38 15.26
CA PRO A 298 -12.33 13.63 15.94
C PRO A 298 -12.39 13.46 17.47
N GLU A 299 -13.59 13.30 18.03
CA GLU A 299 -13.89 13.18 19.46
C GLU A 299 -13.74 11.74 20.01
N LEU A 300 -13.57 10.73 19.14
CA LEU A 300 -13.45 9.31 19.51
C LEU A 300 -12.09 8.72 19.05
N PRO A 301 -10.96 9.13 19.66
CA PRO A 301 -9.61 8.73 19.24
C PRO A 301 -9.27 7.25 19.44
N GLU A 302 -10.13 6.48 20.11
CA GLU A 302 -9.94 5.03 20.33
C GLU A 302 -10.21 4.21 19.07
N LEU A 303 -11.04 4.73 18.16
CA LEU A 303 -11.31 4.15 16.86
C LEU A 303 -10.22 4.65 15.90
N LYS A 304 -9.19 3.83 15.65
CA LYS A 304 -8.10 4.12 14.71
C LYS A 304 -8.56 4.06 13.24
N LEU A 305 -9.76 4.54 12.94
CA LEU A 305 -10.40 4.43 11.64
C LEU A 305 -9.80 5.47 10.70
N ARG A 306 -9.04 5.03 9.70
CA ARG A 306 -8.51 5.93 8.66
C ARG A 306 -9.58 6.25 7.65
N ASN A 307 -9.63 7.48 7.17
CA ASN A 307 -10.58 7.83 6.12
C ASN A 307 -10.12 7.18 4.78
N PRO A 308 -11.02 6.53 4.00
CA PRO A 308 -10.66 5.95 2.71
C PRO A 308 -10.03 6.94 1.73
N LEU A 309 -10.43 8.21 1.79
CA LEU A 309 -9.88 9.28 0.98
C LEU A 309 -8.40 9.54 1.31
N HIS A 310 -8.06 9.53 2.60
CA HIS A 310 -6.67 9.67 3.07
C HIS A 310 -5.84 8.45 2.69
N LEU A 311 -6.38 7.23 2.77
CA LEU A 311 -5.69 6.01 2.31
C LEU A 311 -5.38 6.06 0.81
N ALA A 312 -6.32 6.54 -0.01
CA ALA A 312 -6.09 6.71 -1.44
C ALA A 312 -4.96 7.72 -1.73
N ILE A 313 -4.81 8.75 -0.89
CA ILE A 313 -3.73 9.73 -1.03
C ILE A 313 -2.41 9.16 -0.54
N SER A 314 -2.36 8.52 0.63
CA SER A 314 -1.14 7.95 1.20
C SER A 314 -0.53 6.87 0.33
N SER A 315 -1.37 6.11 -0.37
CA SER A 315 -0.94 5.01 -1.24
C SER A 315 -0.82 5.42 -2.72
N ASP A 316 -0.87 6.72 -3.02
CA ASP A 316 -0.80 7.32 -4.37
C ASP A 316 -1.77 6.69 -5.39
N ARG A 317 -3.04 6.56 -4.99
CA ARG A 317 -4.11 5.94 -5.78
C ARG A 317 -4.99 6.99 -6.46
N MET A 318 -4.41 7.72 -7.40
CA MET A 318 -5.05 8.84 -8.12
C MET A 318 -6.43 8.53 -8.72
N LYS A 319 -6.60 7.33 -9.29
CA LYS A 319 -7.89 6.93 -9.88
C LYS A 319 -8.96 6.73 -8.81
N CYS A 320 -8.62 6.11 -7.68
CA CYS A 320 -9.51 5.96 -6.54
C CYS A 320 -9.88 7.33 -5.95
N LEU A 321 -8.90 8.20 -5.75
CA LEU A 321 -9.13 9.59 -5.31
C LEU A 321 -10.18 10.28 -6.18
N LYS A 322 -10.03 10.24 -7.51
CA LYS A 322 -11.00 10.85 -8.44
C LYS A 322 -12.40 10.25 -8.33
N VAL A 323 -12.52 8.93 -8.15
CA VAL A 323 -13.81 8.25 -7.98
C VAL A 323 -14.49 8.69 -6.69
N MET A 324 -13.75 8.77 -5.57
CA MET A 324 -14.28 9.20 -4.27
C MET A 324 -14.76 10.65 -4.33
N LEU A 325 -13.94 11.56 -4.87
CA LEU A 325 -14.30 12.97 -5.00
C LEU A 325 -15.57 13.17 -5.84
N LYS A 326 -15.70 12.43 -6.95
CA LYS A 326 -16.92 12.46 -7.78
C LYS A 326 -18.15 11.92 -7.07
N SER A 327 -17.95 10.99 -6.14
CA SER A 327 -19.02 10.35 -5.38
C SER A 327 -19.44 11.16 -4.15
N GLY A 328 -18.83 12.33 -3.93
CA GLY A 328 -19.23 13.28 -2.89
C GLY A 328 -18.51 13.12 -1.56
N PHE A 329 -17.40 12.36 -1.50
CA PHE A 329 -16.61 12.25 -0.27
C PHE A 329 -16.12 13.63 0.20
N GLY A 330 -16.27 13.91 1.49
CA GLY A 330 -15.87 15.17 2.09
C GLY A 330 -14.39 15.51 1.85
N VAL A 331 -14.13 16.56 1.09
CA VAL A 331 -12.76 16.98 0.70
C VAL A 331 -11.96 17.61 1.85
N ASN A 332 -12.66 18.03 2.91
CA ASN A 332 -12.12 18.69 4.09
C ASN A 332 -12.27 17.84 5.36
N THR A 333 -12.44 16.52 5.20
CA THR A 333 -12.41 15.58 6.33
C THR A 333 -11.06 15.67 7.05
N ILE A 334 -11.00 15.14 8.27
CA ILE A 334 -9.78 15.09 9.06
C ILE A 334 -9.50 13.64 9.46
N ASP A 335 -8.22 13.29 9.50
CA ASP A 335 -7.72 12.00 9.97
C ASP A 335 -6.63 12.23 11.02
N TYR A 336 -6.36 11.23 11.85
CA TYR A 336 -5.34 11.29 12.89
C TYR A 336 -3.93 11.08 12.32
N ILE A 337 -2.96 11.83 12.83
CA ILE A 337 -1.56 11.69 12.43
C ILE A 337 -0.91 10.56 13.23
N PHE A 338 -0.71 9.42 12.58
CA PHE A 338 -0.13 8.22 13.20
C PHE A 338 1.41 8.24 13.26
N GLU A 339 2.07 8.92 12.34
CA GLU A 339 3.53 8.95 12.25
C GLU A 339 4.02 10.38 12.52
N GLN A 340 4.90 10.55 13.52
CA GLN A 340 5.56 11.82 13.85
C GLN A 340 6.56 12.29 12.77
N LYS A 341 6.47 11.78 11.54
CA LYS A 341 7.35 12.15 10.42
C LYS A 341 7.33 13.66 10.11
N PHE A 342 6.30 14.39 10.54
CA PHE A 342 6.07 15.79 10.20
C PHE A 342 6.57 16.80 11.25
N SER A 343 7.26 16.38 12.32
CA SER A 343 7.36 17.20 13.53
C SER A 343 8.51 18.23 13.54
N LEU A 344 8.19 19.48 13.16
CA LEU A 344 9.01 20.66 13.50
C LEU A 344 8.28 21.71 14.36
N SER A 345 6.97 21.60 14.51
CA SER A 345 6.20 22.48 15.37
C SER A 345 5.86 21.86 16.72
N MET A 346 5.89 22.69 17.77
CA MET A 346 5.61 22.29 19.14
C MET A 346 4.45 23.14 19.70
N PRO A 347 3.33 22.53 20.15
CA PRO A 347 3.04 21.09 20.09
C PRO A 347 2.64 20.64 18.67
N PRO A 348 2.93 19.38 18.29
CA PRO A 348 2.64 18.88 16.95
C PRO A 348 1.12 18.81 16.69
N PRO A 349 0.66 19.15 15.47
CA PRO A 349 -0.72 18.93 15.06
C PRO A 349 -1.13 17.47 15.23
N LYS A 350 -2.39 17.25 15.59
CA LYS A 350 -2.95 15.91 15.81
C LYS A 350 -3.68 15.38 14.58
N TYR A 351 -4.13 16.28 13.71
CA TYR A 351 -5.00 15.98 12.60
C TYR A 351 -4.41 16.42 11.27
N ILE A 352 -4.80 15.73 10.20
CA ILE A 352 -4.41 16.08 8.83
C ILE A 352 -5.62 16.02 7.91
N THR A 353 -5.73 17.02 7.02
CA THR A 353 -6.75 17.02 5.96
C THR A 353 -6.23 16.27 4.73
N PRO A 354 -7.11 15.85 3.80
CA PRO A 354 -6.68 15.27 2.53
C PRO A 354 -5.67 16.16 1.79
N LEU A 355 -5.91 17.47 1.74
CA LEU A 355 -5.02 18.41 1.04
C LEU A 355 -3.68 18.55 1.75
N SER A 356 -3.68 18.67 3.08
CA SER A 356 -2.44 18.72 3.86
C SER A 356 -1.61 17.45 3.68
N LEU A 357 -2.25 16.28 3.67
CA LEU A 357 -1.58 14.99 3.41
C LEU A 357 -1.00 14.92 2.00
N ALA A 358 -1.76 15.32 0.98
CA ALA A 358 -1.30 15.31 -0.41
C ALA A 358 -0.09 16.24 -0.61
N VAL A 359 -0.10 17.40 0.04
CA VAL A 359 1.02 18.34 0.01
C VAL A 359 2.23 17.75 0.73
N ALA A 360 2.03 17.19 1.93
CA ALA A 360 3.12 16.65 2.73
C ALA A 360 3.86 15.48 2.05
N LEU A 361 3.14 14.71 1.23
CA LEU A 361 3.68 13.60 0.42
C LEU A 361 4.17 14.03 -0.97
N ASN A 362 4.12 15.34 -1.30
CA ASN A 362 4.45 15.87 -2.63
C ASN A 362 3.60 15.30 -3.78
N HIS A 363 2.36 14.91 -3.53
CA HIS A 363 1.45 14.38 -4.55
C HIS A 363 0.76 15.52 -5.31
N TRP A 364 1.48 16.17 -6.23
CA TRP A 364 1.02 17.34 -7.01
C TRP A 364 -0.36 17.16 -7.66
N ASP A 365 -0.58 16.04 -8.35
CA ASP A 365 -1.85 15.80 -9.02
C ASP A 365 -3.00 15.62 -8.01
N ALA A 366 -2.73 15.05 -6.83
CA ALA A 366 -3.73 14.85 -5.79
C ALA A 366 -4.14 16.20 -5.19
N ALA A 367 -3.16 17.02 -4.81
CA ALA A 367 -3.39 18.36 -4.31
C ALA A 367 -4.17 19.21 -5.32
N ARG A 368 -3.81 19.16 -6.61
CA ARG A 368 -4.55 19.86 -7.67
C ARG A 368 -5.99 19.40 -7.80
N GLN A 369 -6.25 18.09 -7.73
CA GLN A 369 -7.64 17.59 -7.77
C GLN A 369 -8.41 18.03 -6.51
N LEU A 370 -7.82 17.92 -5.33
CA LEU A 370 -8.47 18.34 -4.08
C LEU A 370 -8.86 19.82 -4.10
N VAL A 371 -7.96 20.71 -4.51
CA VAL A 371 -8.25 22.15 -4.68
C VAL A 371 -9.39 22.37 -5.68
N ARG A 372 -9.41 21.65 -6.82
CA ARG A 372 -10.49 21.75 -7.81
C ARG A 372 -11.86 21.33 -7.26
N TYR A 373 -11.90 20.39 -6.33
CA TYR A 373 -13.12 19.95 -5.65
C TYR A 373 -13.44 20.76 -4.38
N GLY A 374 -12.72 21.87 -4.14
CA GLY A 374 -13.02 22.82 -3.06
C GLY A 374 -12.38 22.49 -1.72
N ALA A 375 -11.25 21.78 -1.70
CA ALA A 375 -10.46 21.63 -0.49
C ALA A 375 -9.98 22.99 0.03
N ASP A 376 -10.09 23.20 1.33
CA ASP A 376 -9.64 24.43 1.99
C ASP A 376 -8.11 24.45 2.02
N VAL A 377 -7.54 25.52 1.47
CA VAL A 377 -6.09 25.74 1.42
C VAL A 377 -5.51 26.25 2.74
N ASN A 378 -6.38 26.52 3.72
CA ASN A 378 -6.01 26.93 5.07
C ASN A 378 -6.34 25.83 6.09
N ALA A 379 -5.89 26.03 7.34
CA ALA A 379 -6.20 25.10 8.41
C ALA A 379 -7.70 25.11 8.71
N THR A 380 -8.37 23.97 8.48
CA THR A 380 -9.79 23.77 8.79
C THR A 380 -10.03 23.48 10.28
N HIS A 381 -8.96 23.18 11.03
CA HIS A 381 -9.01 22.86 12.45
C HIS A 381 -7.78 23.44 13.18
N PRO A 382 -7.89 23.99 14.41
CA PRO A 382 -6.76 24.59 15.14
C PRO A 382 -5.57 23.66 15.40
N ASN A 383 -5.83 22.35 15.48
CA ASN A 383 -4.83 21.29 15.66
C ASN A 383 -4.58 20.46 14.39
N ALA A 384 -4.90 21.00 13.20
CA ALA A 384 -4.52 20.41 11.93
C ALA A 384 -3.42 21.22 11.25
N TYR A 385 -2.57 20.56 10.45
CA TYR A 385 -1.63 21.28 9.58
C TYR A 385 -2.40 22.11 8.55
N ALA A 386 -2.04 23.38 8.39
CA ALA A 386 -2.45 24.11 7.19
C ALA A 386 -1.66 23.56 5.99
N PRO A 387 -2.30 23.35 4.82
CA PRO A 387 -1.63 22.79 3.64
C PRO A 387 -0.33 23.50 3.26
N SER A 388 -0.27 24.82 3.37
CA SER A 388 0.95 25.60 3.06
C SER A 388 2.15 25.22 3.92
N HIS A 389 1.92 24.85 5.18
CA HIS A 389 2.98 24.44 6.11
C HIS A 389 3.54 23.07 5.78
N CYS A 390 2.70 22.17 5.24
CA CYS A 390 3.13 20.85 4.81
C CYS A 390 4.12 20.90 3.64
N VAL A 391 4.25 22.00 2.91
CA VAL A 391 5.25 22.12 1.83
C VAL A 391 6.67 21.99 2.40
N PHE A 392 6.86 22.33 3.68
CA PHE A 392 8.14 22.13 4.36
C PHE A 392 8.61 20.67 4.30
N SER A 393 7.74 19.71 4.58
CA SER A 393 8.15 18.29 4.71
C SER A 393 8.66 17.72 3.39
N VAL A 394 8.29 18.33 2.28
CA VAL A 394 8.80 17.97 0.95
C VAL A 394 10.24 18.45 0.77
N ILE A 395 10.55 19.66 1.26
CA ILE A 395 11.86 20.30 1.07
C ILE A 395 12.97 19.54 1.82
N ASP A 396 12.71 19.10 3.05
CA ASP A 396 13.67 18.29 3.81
C ASP A 396 14.06 17.01 3.05
N THR A 397 13.12 16.39 2.33
CA THR A 397 13.38 15.19 1.52
C THR A 397 14.06 15.46 0.18
N GLU A 398 13.77 16.59 -0.47
CA GLU A 398 14.37 16.98 -1.76
C GLU A 398 15.84 17.40 -1.59
N TYR A 399 16.17 18.07 -0.48
CA TYR A 399 17.54 18.51 -0.16
C TYR A 399 18.50 17.34 0.08
N GLU A 400 18.00 16.23 0.64
CA GLU A 400 18.78 14.99 0.84
C GLU A 400 18.95 14.17 -0.45
N SER A 401 18.03 14.31 -1.42
CA SER A 401 17.98 13.47 -2.62
C SER A 401 18.48 14.15 -3.91
N GLY A 402 18.77 15.46 -3.87
CA GLY A 402 19.29 16.20 -5.03
C GLY A 402 18.27 16.37 -6.17
N GLY A 403 16.97 16.41 -5.82
CA GLY A 403 15.86 16.56 -6.76
C GLY A 403 15.74 17.96 -7.38
N ASP A 404 14.90 18.09 -8.41
CA ASP A 404 14.54 19.37 -9.02
C ASP A 404 13.39 20.02 -8.22
N ASP A 405 13.72 21.01 -7.37
CA ASP A 405 12.85 21.78 -6.44
C ASP A 405 11.64 22.50 -7.09
N SER A 406 11.41 22.28 -8.39
CA SER A 406 10.33 22.89 -9.17
C SER A 406 8.94 22.51 -8.66
N ASP A 407 8.75 21.29 -8.15
CA ASP A 407 7.41 20.79 -7.78
C ASP A 407 6.93 21.32 -6.43
N SER A 408 7.79 21.42 -5.41
CA SER A 408 7.49 22.08 -4.13
C SER A 408 7.12 23.56 -4.30
N THR A 409 7.87 24.28 -5.14
CA THR A 409 7.60 25.69 -5.46
C THR A 409 6.25 25.83 -6.18
N ARG A 410 5.96 24.93 -7.12
CA ARG A 410 4.67 24.89 -7.83
C ARG A 410 3.51 24.57 -6.89
N MET A 411 3.72 23.68 -5.92
CA MET A 411 2.75 23.33 -4.88
C MET A 411 2.40 24.55 -4.03
N LEU A 412 3.40 25.26 -3.52
CA LEU A 412 3.16 26.49 -2.74
C LEU A 412 2.42 27.55 -3.57
N ASP A 413 2.86 27.80 -4.81
CA ASP A 413 2.20 28.77 -5.68
C ASP A 413 0.74 28.38 -5.98
N LEU A 414 0.44 27.08 -6.17
CA LEU A 414 -0.94 26.60 -6.30
C LEU A 414 -1.79 26.97 -5.08
N LEU A 415 -1.30 26.70 -3.87
CA LEU A 415 -2.01 26.98 -2.62
C LEU A 415 -2.23 28.49 -2.43
N CYS A 416 -1.19 29.30 -2.63
CA CYS A 416 -1.26 30.75 -2.49
C CYS A 416 -2.21 31.40 -3.51
N ARG A 417 -2.23 30.92 -4.77
CA ARG A 417 -3.20 31.38 -5.78
C ARG A 417 -4.65 31.19 -5.35
N HIS A 418 -4.92 30.16 -4.56
CA HIS A 418 -6.26 29.84 -4.05
C HIS A 418 -6.52 30.40 -2.64
N GLY A 419 -5.65 31.29 -2.13
CA GLY A 419 -5.91 32.05 -0.90
C GLY A 419 -5.29 31.47 0.37
N ALA A 420 -4.23 30.68 0.27
CA ALA A 420 -3.47 30.26 1.46
C ALA A 420 -2.90 31.47 2.21
N ASP A 421 -3.09 31.50 3.52
CA ASP A 421 -2.60 32.56 4.40
C ASP A 421 -1.11 32.38 4.69
N VAL A 422 -0.26 33.06 3.92
CA VAL A 422 1.21 33.02 4.06
C VAL A 422 1.72 33.57 5.41
N ASN A 423 0.85 34.22 6.17
CA ASN A 423 1.15 34.81 7.47
C ASN A 423 0.41 34.12 8.62
N TYR A 424 -0.12 32.92 8.37
CA TYR A 424 -0.81 32.15 9.40
C TYR A 424 0.15 31.78 10.53
N CYS A 425 -0.28 32.03 11.77
CA CYS A 425 0.36 31.55 12.99
C CYS A 425 -0.66 30.75 13.79
N ARG A 426 -0.26 29.59 14.30
CA ARG A 426 -1.12 28.75 15.15
C ARG A 426 -1.24 29.40 16.53
N THR A 427 -2.40 29.30 17.17
CA THR A 427 -2.64 29.95 18.49
C THR A 427 -1.69 29.49 19.59
N GLU A 428 -1.15 28.28 19.48
CA GLU A 428 -0.22 27.67 20.45
C GLU A 428 1.24 27.65 19.97
N SER A 429 1.52 28.18 18.77
CA SER A 429 2.86 28.19 18.17
C SER A 429 3.22 29.58 17.67
N GLU A 430 4.22 30.19 18.30
CA GLU A 430 5.01 31.27 17.73
C GLU A 430 6.40 30.65 17.50
N PRO A 431 6.93 30.54 16.26
CA PRO A 431 6.77 31.41 15.08
C PRO A 431 5.78 31.00 13.97
N ASN A 432 5.63 31.85 12.94
CA ASN A 432 5.00 31.48 11.65
C ASN A 432 5.71 30.25 11.07
N GLU A 433 5.05 29.09 11.11
CA GLU A 433 5.63 27.79 10.75
C GLU A 433 6.12 27.76 9.29
N LEU A 434 5.54 28.58 8.39
CA LEU A 434 5.94 28.65 6.97
C LEU A 434 7.32 29.25 6.78
N LEU A 435 7.81 30.03 7.76
CA LEU A 435 9.16 30.58 7.75
C LEU A 435 10.24 29.51 7.90
N HIS A 436 9.92 28.37 8.50
CA HIS A 436 10.85 27.24 8.55
C HIS A 436 11.20 26.80 7.13
N ALA A 437 10.28 26.91 6.17
CA ALA A 437 10.46 26.48 4.78
C ALA A 437 11.28 27.47 3.92
N LEU A 438 11.78 28.57 4.51
CA LEU A 438 12.67 29.50 3.85
C LEU A 438 14.09 28.91 3.71
N PHE A 439 14.24 28.04 2.72
CA PHE A 439 15.53 27.49 2.31
C PHE A 439 15.94 27.83 0.88
N GLN A 440 14.98 28.22 0.03
CA GLN A 440 15.24 28.46 -1.38
C GLN A 440 14.83 29.85 -1.88
N PRO A 441 15.59 30.43 -2.83
CA PRO A 441 15.28 31.65 -3.54
C PRO A 441 13.85 31.71 -4.10
N THR A 442 13.42 30.66 -4.80
CA THR A 442 12.13 30.58 -5.50
C THR A 442 10.95 30.55 -4.53
N PHE A 443 11.11 29.89 -3.38
CA PHE A 443 10.10 29.84 -2.33
C PHE A 443 9.86 31.22 -1.73
N LEU A 444 10.95 31.93 -1.40
CA LEU A 444 10.87 33.31 -0.93
C LEU A 444 10.20 34.23 -1.96
N GLN A 445 10.49 34.04 -3.25
CA GLN A 445 9.83 34.81 -4.31
C GLN A 445 8.30 34.61 -4.32
N VAL A 446 7.83 33.36 -4.20
CA VAL A 446 6.39 33.05 -4.11
C VAL A 446 5.79 33.70 -2.87
N LEU A 447 6.40 33.54 -1.70
CA LEU A 447 5.89 34.11 -0.44
C LEU A 447 5.82 35.64 -0.48
N LEU A 448 6.85 36.31 -0.99
CA LEU A 448 6.87 37.76 -1.17
C LEU A 448 5.80 38.22 -2.17
N ARG A 449 5.61 37.48 -3.27
CA ARG A 449 4.58 37.76 -4.27
C ARG A 449 3.17 37.77 -3.67
N TYR A 450 2.88 36.86 -2.75
CA TYR A 450 1.59 36.73 -2.07
C TYR A 450 1.50 37.48 -0.72
N GLY A 451 2.52 38.24 -0.35
CA GLY A 451 2.44 39.21 0.75
C GLY A 451 2.88 38.69 2.12
N LEU A 452 3.94 37.88 2.16
CA LEU A 452 4.64 37.53 3.41
C LEU A 452 4.98 38.80 4.21
N ASP A 453 4.60 38.83 5.49
CA ASP A 453 4.91 39.88 6.43
C ASP A 453 6.33 39.66 6.95
N ILE A 454 7.29 40.33 6.33
CA ILE A 454 8.70 40.21 6.67
C ILE A 454 8.99 40.48 8.15
N ARG A 455 8.14 41.23 8.88
CA ARG A 455 8.33 41.48 10.32
C ARG A 455 8.35 40.18 11.14
N THR A 456 7.67 39.13 10.70
CA THR A 456 7.71 37.82 11.40
C THR A 456 9.10 37.21 11.32
N CYS A 457 9.81 37.35 10.18
CA CYS A 457 11.20 36.91 10.02
C CYS A 457 12.17 37.56 11.03
N PHE A 458 11.89 38.79 11.47
CA PHE A 458 12.74 39.57 12.37
C PHE A 458 12.52 39.25 13.85
N LYS A 459 11.33 38.74 14.20
CA LYS A 459 11.01 38.39 15.59
C LYS A 459 11.62 37.05 16.02
N GLU A 460 11.96 36.19 15.07
CA GLU A 460 12.01 34.73 15.31
C GLU A 460 13.34 34.08 14.86
N GLY A 461 14.42 34.86 14.66
CA GLY A 461 15.75 34.33 14.30
C GLY A 461 15.93 33.90 12.84
N TYR A 462 14.89 34.02 12.00
CA TYR A 462 14.93 33.72 10.56
C TYR A 462 15.56 34.81 9.69
N ILE A 463 15.93 35.95 10.29
CA ILE A 463 16.53 37.09 9.60
C ILE A 463 17.74 36.68 8.75
N GLY A 464 18.67 35.89 9.30
CA GLY A 464 19.86 35.45 8.57
C GLY A 464 19.53 34.62 7.32
N ARG A 465 18.53 33.72 7.42
CA ARG A 465 18.05 32.92 6.28
C ARG A 465 17.36 33.77 5.23
N PHE A 466 16.42 34.62 5.65
CA PHE A 466 15.72 35.55 4.75
C PHE A 466 16.70 36.42 3.96
N LEU A 467 17.69 36.98 4.65
CA LEU A 467 18.74 37.79 4.04
C LEU A 467 19.56 36.96 3.06
N SER A 468 20.15 35.84 3.48
CA SER A 468 20.96 34.96 2.64
C SER A 468 20.26 34.58 1.32
N LEU A 469 18.98 34.22 1.38
CA LEU A 469 18.18 33.88 0.19
C LEU A 469 17.87 35.08 -0.68
N SER A 470 17.57 36.22 -0.07
CA SER A 470 17.40 37.49 -0.77
C SER A 470 18.68 37.88 -1.53
N PHE A 471 19.87 37.64 -0.97
CA PHE A 471 21.15 37.85 -1.65
C PHE A 471 21.37 36.88 -2.80
N HIS A 472 21.09 35.59 -2.58
CA HIS A 472 21.24 34.58 -3.62
C HIS A 472 20.39 34.90 -4.87
N LEU A 473 19.14 35.34 -4.67
CA LEU A 473 18.25 35.81 -5.74
C LEU A 473 18.87 36.94 -6.57
N VAL A 474 19.56 37.88 -5.93
CA VAL A 474 20.20 39.02 -6.62
C VAL A 474 21.41 38.55 -7.44
N THR A 475 22.19 37.60 -6.92
CA THR A 475 23.44 37.11 -7.56
C THR A 475 23.23 36.20 -8.79
N LEU A 476 22.10 35.51 -8.89
CA LEU A 476 21.82 34.55 -9.98
C LEU A 476 21.42 35.19 -11.34
N HIS A 477 21.75 36.46 -11.60
CA HIS A 477 21.27 37.25 -12.76
C HIS A 477 19.77 37.59 -12.76
N TRP A 478 19.06 37.41 -11.64
CA TRP A 478 17.65 37.85 -11.47
C TRP A 478 17.52 39.25 -10.85
N TYR A 479 18.62 40.01 -10.85
CA TYR A 479 18.73 41.35 -10.25
C TYR A 479 17.61 42.31 -10.70
N HIS A 480 17.20 42.28 -11.97
CA HIS A 480 16.13 43.16 -12.45
C HIS A 480 14.74 42.85 -11.86
N ASN A 481 14.46 41.59 -11.53
CA ASN A 481 13.12 41.14 -11.14
C ASN A 481 12.93 41.06 -9.62
N VAL A 482 13.99 40.76 -8.89
CA VAL A 482 13.91 40.42 -7.46
C VAL A 482 14.47 41.53 -6.57
N LEU A 483 15.48 42.26 -7.04
CA LEU A 483 16.10 43.33 -6.30
C LEU A 483 15.08 44.44 -5.91
N PRO A 484 14.19 44.91 -6.79
CA PRO A 484 13.19 45.92 -6.40
C PRO A 484 12.18 45.40 -5.35
N VAL A 485 11.91 44.09 -5.33
CA VAL A 485 11.00 43.46 -4.37
C VAL A 485 11.66 43.34 -3.00
N VAL A 486 12.88 42.81 -2.95
CA VAL A 486 13.69 42.68 -1.73
C VAL A 486 14.02 44.05 -1.13
N VAL A 487 14.45 44.98 -1.97
CA VAL A 487 14.80 46.34 -1.57
C VAL A 487 13.56 47.09 -1.08
N GLY A 488 12.46 47.05 -1.83
CA GLY A 488 11.19 47.62 -1.37
C GLY A 488 10.70 47.01 -0.04
N VAL A 489 11.01 45.74 0.23
CA VAL A 489 10.64 45.06 1.48
C VAL A 489 11.48 45.49 2.67
N ILE A 490 12.80 45.59 2.51
CA ILE A 490 13.74 46.05 3.53
C ILE A 490 13.51 47.55 3.81
N GLU A 491 13.26 48.35 2.76
CA GLU A 491 12.87 49.76 2.85
C GLU A 491 11.62 49.97 3.72
N ARG A 492 10.60 49.11 3.61
CA ARG A 492 9.26 49.29 4.22
C ARG A 492 9.15 48.87 5.69
N ASN A 493 10.23 48.44 6.35
CA ASN A 493 10.16 47.84 7.68
C ASN A 493 11.20 48.44 8.66
N ASN A 494 10.72 49.26 9.61
CA ASN A 494 11.57 50.05 10.53
C ASN A 494 12.50 49.20 11.41
N VAL A 495 12.10 47.97 11.77
CA VAL A 495 12.93 47.05 12.58
C VAL A 495 14.18 46.61 11.81
N VAL A 496 14.08 46.51 10.49
CA VAL A 496 15.22 46.21 9.59
C VAL A 496 16.14 47.42 9.48
N ARG A 497 15.54 48.62 9.43
CA ARG A 497 16.25 49.90 9.39
C ARG A 497 17.11 50.16 10.62
N GLU A 498 16.62 49.79 11.81
CA GLU A 498 17.34 49.95 13.07
C GLU A 498 18.60 49.07 13.18
N HIS A 499 18.74 48.04 12.34
CA HIS A 499 19.89 47.13 12.33
C HIS A 499 20.65 47.16 10.98
N MET A 500 20.49 48.22 10.18
CA MET A 500 21.08 48.37 8.84
C MET A 500 22.60 48.21 8.78
N THR A 501 23.34 48.70 9.77
CA THR A 501 24.79 48.49 9.88
C THR A 501 25.14 47.04 10.20
N ALA A 502 24.35 46.37 11.04
CA ALA A 502 24.52 44.95 11.31
C ALA A 502 24.17 44.10 10.09
N LEU A 503 23.15 44.51 9.32
CA LEU A 503 22.75 43.94 8.06
C LEU A 503 23.87 44.08 7.01
N ALA A 504 24.37 45.29 6.75
CA ALA A 504 25.48 45.54 5.83
C ALA A 504 26.74 44.74 6.20
N ASN A 505 27.12 44.72 7.48
CA ASN A 505 28.27 43.95 7.96
C ASN A 505 28.05 42.42 7.84
N HIS A 506 26.82 41.94 8.03
CA HIS A 506 26.48 40.52 7.87
C HIS A 506 26.48 40.11 6.38
N ILE A 507 26.02 41.00 5.50
CA ILE A 507 26.07 40.84 4.03
C ILE A 507 27.52 40.73 3.57
N GLU A 508 28.37 41.66 4.01
CA GLU A 508 29.80 41.67 3.71
C GLU A 508 30.49 40.40 4.21
N SER A 509 30.15 39.95 5.43
CA SER A 509 30.68 38.73 6.03
C SER A 509 30.27 37.46 5.27
N ILE A 510 28.99 37.32 4.86
CA ILE A 510 28.52 36.16 4.08
C ILE A 510 29.15 36.14 2.68
N TYR A 511 29.29 37.30 2.04
CA TYR A 511 29.90 37.43 0.71
C TYR A 511 31.38 37.02 0.74
N LYS A 512 32.13 37.50 1.75
CA LYS A 512 33.52 37.09 2.02
C LYS A 512 33.64 35.58 2.28
N MET A 513 32.74 35.03 3.10
CA MET A 513 32.76 33.62 3.50
C MET A 513 32.43 32.66 2.34
N ARG A 514 31.53 33.04 1.41
CA ARG A 514 31.03 32.15 0.35
C ARG A 514 31.82 32.23 -0.96
N PHE A 515 32.38 33.40 -1.29
CA PHE A 515 33.11 33.59 -2.54
C PHE A 515 34.62 33.69 -2.34
N GLY A 516 35.12 33.80 -1.10
CA GLY A 516 36.55 33.83 -0.79
C GLY A 516 37.28 35.06 -1.35
N ILE A 517 36.54 36.13 -1.66
CA ILE A 517 37.05 37.37 -2.25
C ILE A 517 37.00 38.45 -1.17
N ASP A 518 38.15 39.06 -0.86
CA ASP A 518 38.27 40.11 0.16
C ASP A 518 37.69 41.46 -0.28
N GLU A 519 37.59 41.68 -1.60
CA GLU A 519 37.06 42.93 -2.18
C GLU A 519 35.55 42.81 -2.43
N TYR A 520 34.81 43.37 -1.49
CA TYR A 520 33.43 43.77 -1.63
C TYR A 520 33.27 44.68 -2.85
N ASN A 521 32.55 44.24 -3.90
CA ASN A 521 32.35 45.06 -5.08
C ASN A 521 31.25 46.10 -4.81
N ASP A 522 31.64 47.20 -4.16
CA ASP A 522 30.77 48.34 -3.81
C ASP A 522 29.91 48.81 -4.98
N SER A 523 30.41 48.70 -6.22
CA SER A 523 29.70 49.18 -7.42
C SER A 523 28.39 48.45 -7.73
N VAL A 524 28.26 47.19 -7.33
CA VAL A 524 27.05 46.38 -7.58
C VAL A 524 25.96 46.71 -6.56
N TRP A 525 26.33 47.11 -5.35
CA TRP A 525 25.43 47.28 -4.22
C TRP A 525 25.19 48.75 -3.82
N ALA A 526 26.05 49.68 -4.22
CA ALA A 526 25.87 51.11 -3.97
C ALA A 526 24.48 51.62 -4.40
N PRO A 527 23.89 51.23 -5.55
CA PRO A 527 22.54 51.66 -5.93
C PRO A 527 21.43 51.10 -5.03
N VAL A 528 21.68 49.95 -4.38
CA VAL A 528 20.75 49.25 -3.50
C VAL A 528 20.77 49.90 -2.12
N PHE A 529 21.95 50.21 -1.59
CA PHE A 529 22.12 50.99 -0.37
C PHE A 529 21.61 52.42 -0.52
N ASP A 530 21.84 53.06 -1.67
CA ASP A 530 21.27 54.38 -2.01
C ASP A 530 19.75 54.39 -2.14
N LEU A 531 19.12 53.24 -2.40
CA LEU A 531 17.65 53.10 -2.40
C LEU A 531 17.12 53.08 -0.96
N PHE A 532 17.79 52.32 -0.07
CA PHE A 532 17.42 52.17 1.34
C PHE A 532 17.34 53.46 2.14
N ASP A 533 18.14 54.47 1.75
CA ASP A 533 18.19 55.77 2.39
C ASP A 533 17.12 56.77 1.88
N ARG A 534 16.24 56.37 0.94
CA ARG A 534 15.22 57.27 0.37
C ARG A 534 13.84 57.14 1.07
N PRO A 535 13.16 58.26 1.39
CA PRO A 535 11.81 58.23 1.96
C PRO A 535 10.77 57.76 0.93
N HIS A 536 9.78 56.97 1.37
CA HIS A 536 8.73 56.43 0.48
C HIS A 536 7.82 57.52 -0.08
N SER A 537 7.42 57.35 -1.34
CA SER A 537 6.43 58.26 -1.95
C SER A 537 5.02 57.99 -1.39
N LEU A 538 4.20 59.05 -1.31
CA LEU A 538 2.79 58.94 -0.89
C LEU A 538 2.00 57.91 -1.74
N LYS A 539 2.36 57.81 -3.02
CA LYS A 539 1.77 56.87 -3.99
C LYS A 539 2.01 55.41 -3.58
N GLU A 540 3.19 55.07 -3.08
CA GLU A 540 3.52 53.73 -2.62
C GLU A 540 2.80 53.37 -1.32
N CYS A 541 2.79 54.30 -0.35
CA CYS A 541 2.04 54.14 0.90
C CYS A 541 0.55 53.85 0.65
N ALA A 542 -0.07 54.56 -0.29
CA ALA A 542 -1.46 54.34 -0.67
C ALA A 542 -1.70 52.96 -1.31
N ARG A 543 -0.77 52.48 -2.15
CA ARG A 543 -0.85 51.14 -2.78
C ARG A 543 -0.92 50.03 -1.73
N PHE A 544 -0.06 50.10 -0.71
CA PHE A 544 0.00 49.05 0.32
C PHE A 544 -1.26 48.99 1.16
N ALA A 545 -1.79 50.15 1.56
CA ALA A 545 -3.04 50.22 2.30
C ALA A 545 -4.21 49.62 1.50
N LEU A 546 -4.29 49.94 0.20
CA LEU A 546 -5.33 49.42 -0.69
C LEU A 546 -5.23 47.90 -0.89
N ARG A 547 -4.02 47.37 -1.15
CA ARG A 547 -3.84 45.92 -1.33
C ARG A 547 -4.17 45.14 -0.07
N ARG A 548 -3.71 45.60 1.09
CA ARG A 548 -4.00 44.97 2.38
C ARG A 548 -5.52 44.94 2.65
N HIS A 549 -6.22 46.03 2.35
CA HIS A 549 -7.67 46.11 2.48
C HIS A 549 -8.39 45.17 1.49
N MET A 550 -7.99 45.17 0.22
CA MET A 550 -8.59 44.34 -0.82
C MET A 550 -8.37 42.84 -0.55
N TYR A 551 -7.17 42.44 -0.14
CA TYR A 551 -6.87 41.06 0.23
C TYR A 551 -7.73 40.59 1.40
N SER A 552 -7.91 41.44 2.42
CA SER A 552 -8.81 41.16 3.55
C SER A 552 -10.27 40.97 3.11
N LYS A 553 -10.73 41.71 2.08
CA LYS A 553 -12.07 41.51 1.50
C LYS A 553 -12.17 40.26 0.63
N CYS A 554 -11.17 39.97 -0.21
CA CYS A 554 -11.15 38.76 -1.07
C CYS A 554 -11.21 37.49 -0.22
N ARG A 555 -10.45 37.46 0.89
CA ARG A 555 -10.48 36.40 1.90
C ARG A 555 -11.88 36.13 2.46
N ARG A 556 -12.71 37.17 2.64
CA ARG A 556 -14.09 37.01 3.18
C ARG A 556 -15.08 36.48 2.14
N LEU A 557 -14.78 36.62 0.86
CA LEU A 557 -15.69 36.28 -0.25
C LEU A 557 -15.28 35.01 -0.99
N ASN A 558 -14.14 34.40 -0.63
CA ASN A 558 -13.58 33.21 -1.29
C ASN A 558 -13.30 33.40 -2.79
N HIS A 559 -12.93 34.62 -3.20
CA HIS A 559 -12.59 34.96 -4.58
C HIS A 559 -11.06 35.09 -4.73
N SER A 560 -10.54 34.72 -5.89
CA SER A 560 -9.14 34.93 -6.29
C SER A 560 -8.79 36.42 -6.27
N PHE A 561 -7.68 36.80 -5.63
CA PHE A 561 -7.21 38.18 -5.55
C PHE A 561 -6.95 38.78 -6.95
N PRO A 562 -6.28 38.05 -7.88
CA PRO A 562 -6.21 38.44 -9.29
C PRO A 562 -7.56 38.71 -9.94
N ASP A 563 -8.49 37.76 -9.84
CA ASP A 563 -9.78 37.85 -10.53
C ASP A 563 -10.67 38.94 -9.92
N THR A 564 -10.51 39.20 -8.62
CA THR A 564 -11.19 40.31 -7.94
C THR A 564 -10.68 41.65 -8.44
N ILE A 565 -9.37 41.83 -8.64
CA ILE A 565 -8.84 43.06 -9.23
C ILE A 565 -9.23 43.17 -10.71
N GLU A 566 -9.26 42.06 -11.43
CA GLU A 566 -9.66 42.03 -12.84
C GLU A 566 -11.15 42.32 -13.05
N SER A 567 -12.00 41.94 -12.11
CA SER A 567 -13.44 42.22 -12.10
C SER A 567 -13.80 43.63 -11.59
N LEU A 568 -12.89 44.31 -10.89
CA LEU A 568 -13.07 45.72 -10.54
C LEU A 568 -12.88 46.59 -11.79
N ASP A 569 -13.76 47.56 -11.99
CA ASP A 569 -13.67 48.54 -13.09
C ASP A 569 -12.61 49.62 -12.80
N LEU A 570 -11.36 49.17 -12.68
CA LEU A 570 -10.21 50.04 -12.45
C LEU A 570 -9.51 50.34 -13.78
N PRO A 571 -8.82 51.49 -13.92
CA PRO A 571 -7.92 51.72 -15.05
C PRO A 571 -6.89 50.60 -15.18
N ILE A 572 -6.54 50.19 -16.40
CA ILE A 572 -5.58 49.11 -16.66
C ILE A 572 -4.25 49.35 -15.95
N SER A 573 -3.76 50.60 -15.95
CA SER A 573 -2.57 51.01 -15.21
C SER A 573 -2.70 50.74 -13.71
N LEU A 574 -3.86 51.02 -13.11
CA LEU A 574 -4.12 50.75 -11.69
C LEU A 574 -4.28 49.26 -11.40
N ARG A 575 -4.89 48.48 -12.31
CA ARG A 575 -4.95 47.00 -12.19
C ARG A 575 -3.56 46.40 -12.26
N HIS A 576 -2.74 46.83 -13.22
CA HIS A 576 -1.37 46.35 -13.37
C HIS A 576 -0.50 46.75 -12.17
N TYR A 577 -0.67 47.97 -11.69
CA TYR A 577 -0.05 48.52 -10.49
C TYR A 577 -0.45 47.77 -9.21
N LEU A 578 -1.70 47.30 -9.11
CA LEU A 578 -2.22 46.52 -7.98
C LEU A 578 -1.98 45.01 -8.08
N LEU A 579 -1.79 44.45 -9.28
CA LEU A 579 -1.49 43.03 -9.52
C LEU A 579 0.00 42.74 -9.70
N PHE A 580 0.84 43.77 -9.68
CA PHE A 580 2.21 43.68 -10.16
C PHE A 580 2.30 43.22 -11.64
N LYS A 581 1.27 43.40 -12.48
CA LYS A 581 1.39 43.14 -13.94
C LYS A 581 2.26 44.16 -14.67
N GLU A 582 2.66 45.27 -14.04
CA GLU A 582 3.77 46.10 -14.55
C GLU A 582 5.11 45.31 -14.55
N PHE A 583 5.17 44.15 -13.89
CA PHE A 583 6.29 43.21 -13.93
C PHE A 583 6.06 42.03 -14.90
N SER A 584 4.98 42.06 -15.69
CA SER A 584 4.79 41.15 -16.83
C SER A 584 5.54 41.72 -18.02
N VAL A 585 6.84 41.43 -18.13
CA VAL A 585 7.50 41.41 -19.43
C VAL A 585 7.41 39.98 -19.94
N GLU A 586 6.96 39.83 -21.18
CA GLU A 586 6.84 38.60 -21.93
C GLU A 586 8.06 37.68 -21.78
N PRO A 587 7.91 36.34 -21.96
CA PRO A 587 9.06 35.48 -22.10
C PRO A 587 9.88 36.01 -23.28
N ILE A 588 11.12 36.45 -23.02
CA ILE A 588 12.07 36.70 -24.10
C ILE A 588 12.37 35.34 -24.71
N LEU A 589 11.65 35.03 -25.79
CA LEU A 589 12.09 34.07 -26.78
C LEU A 589 13.21 34.74 -27.58
N VAL A 590 14.40 34.12 -27.44
CA VAL A 590 15.68 34.36 -28.14
C VAL A 590 16.51 35.52 -27.61
#